data_AF-A0A3G8R2D2-F1
#
_entry.id   AF-A0A3G8R2D2-F1
#
_cell.length_a   1.000
_cell.length_b   1.000
_cell.length_c   1.000
_cell.angle_alpha   90.00
_cell.angle_beta   90.00
_cell.angle_gamma   90.00
#
_symmetry.space_group_name_H-M   'P 1'
#
loop_
_entity.id
_entity.type
_entity.pdbx_description
1 polymer ?
#
loop_
_entity_poly.entity_id
_entity_poly.type
_entity_poly.pdbx_seq_one_letter_code
_entity_poly.pdbx_strand_id
1 'polypeptide(L)'
;MKKITKAYLMLAAVTFTVQTIGLGSTTSAKAATSTTISQAEVVQHISKTFEQLLRQPGKLPQAFTYLQKHIQSIPASQATILVLHLENAQKQQLDSYAQTLYPTSVQTKINQVYKPGDSFTNVISRTNDAKLKKLLTQSRDAGYKLETAEGMFYPVINYEKYKVFGNDITADIRSYIDIMATESGQPATKDAALHIGYQQLAGRVLAQESFITQYPHSNRTQAVKSLHDLYFFYTFYGTNNTPLFDDDTGKIRPNAKKGYQLVVQRNRDSKSTYIQKLKAFMTLLDQNGDKRTPQVSAWLKKNVPAN
;
A
#
# COMPACT_ATOMS: atom_id res chain seq x y z
N MET A 1 -45.96 1.74 39.50
CA MET A 1 -46.30 1.15 38.19
C MET A 1 -45.19 0.19 37.78
N LYS A 2 -45.57 -0.91 37.14
CA LYS A 2 -44.96 -2.25 37.14
C LYS A 2 -43.43 -2.33 36.90
N LYS A 3 -42.77 -3.04 37.84
CA LYS A 3 -41.53 -3.81 37.63
C LYS A 3 -41.87 -5.05 36.79
N ILE A 4 -40.97 -5.49 35.91
CA ILE A 4 -40.94 -6.90 35.47
C ILE A 4 -39.53 -7.44 35.66
N THR A 5 -39.53 -8.58 36.34
CA THR A 5 -38.41 -9.35 36.87
C THR A 5 -38.12 -10.52 35.91
N LYS A 6 -36.85 -10.92 35.87
CA LYS A 6 -36.23 -12.21 35.48
C LYS A 6 -37.14 -13.37 35.06
N ALA A 7 -36.68 -14.17 34.09
CA ALA A 7 -36.60 -15.63 34.27
C ALA A 7 -35.65 -16.29 33.25
N TYR A 8 -34.64 -16.98 33.77
CA TYR A 8 -33.99 -18.12 33.12
C TYR A 8 -35.00 -19.28 33.05
N LEU A 9 -34.99 -20.05 31.96
CA LEU A 9 -35.62 -21.36 31.94
C LEU A 9 -34.71 -22.37 31.25
N MET A 10 -34.33 -23.36 32.05
CA MET A 10 -33.67 -24.61 31.68
C MET A 10 -34.51 -25.36 30.66
N LEU A 11 -33.86 -25.92 29.65
CA LEU A 11 -34.49 -26.88 28.74
C LEU A 11 -34.36 -28.28 29.35
N ALA A 12 -35.48 -28.82 29.83
CA ALA A 12 -35.59 -30.20 30.27
C ALA A 12 -35.63 -31.14 29.06
N ALA A 13 -34.79 -32.19 29.09
CA ALA A 13 -34.80 -33.26 28.12
C ALA A 13 -36.03 -34.17 28.38
N VAL A 14 -36.90 -34.29 27.40
CA VAL A 14 -37.98 -35.29 27.38
C VAL A 14 -37.53 -36.46 26.53
N THR A 15 -37.29 -37.60 27.16
CA THR A 15 -37.07 -38.89 26.49
C THR A 15 -38.41 -39.48 26.06
N PHE A 16 -38.66 -39.57 24.75
CA PHE A 16 -39.74 -40.40 24.21
C PHE A 16 -39.18 -41.76 23.82
N THR A 17 -39.70 -42.81 24.45
CA THR A 17 -39.54 -44.21 24.03
C THR A 17 -40.58 -44.50 22.93
N VAL A 18 -40.13 -44.73 21.70
CA VAL A 18 -40.98 -45.21 20.61
C VAL A 18 -40.77 -46.71 20.46
N GLN A 19 -41.83 -47.46 20.74
CA GLN A 19 -41.93 -48.90 20.48
C GLN A 19 -41.99 -49.17 18.97
N THR A 20 -41.21 -50.14 18.53
CA THR A 20 -41.19 -50.65 17.16
C THR A 20 -42.34 -51.64 16.93
N ILE A 21 -43.20 -51.36 15.94
CA ILE A 21 -43.98 -52.38 15.23
C ILE A 21 -43.72 -52.14 13.74
N GLY A 22 -43.04 -53.08 13.10
CA GLY A 22 -42.68 -53.00 11.70
C GLY A 22 -43.83 -53.42 10.79
N LEU A 23 -43.90 -52.78 9.61
CA LEU A 23 -44.49 -53.32 8.38
C LEU A 23 -43.87 -52.58 7.18
N GLY A 24 -43.09 -53.33 6.40
CA GLY A 24 -42.77 -53.16 4.97
C GLY A 24 -42.70 -51.76 4.35
N SER A 25 -41.49 -51.21 4.26
CA SER A 25 -40.92 -50.66 3.01
C SER A 25 -39.46 -50.26 3.27
N THR A 26 -38.51 -51.07 2.81
CA THR A 26 -37.09 -50.69 2.79
C THR A 26 -36.82 -49.70 1.66
N THR A 27 -37.28 -48.46 1.82
CA THR A 27 -36.62 -47.34 1.14
C THR A 27 -35.37 -47.02 1.95
N SER A 28 -34.23 -47.54 1.51
CA SER A 28 -32.93 -47.05 1.95
C SER A 28 -32.84 -45.59 1.49
N ALA A 29 -33.26 -44.68 2.36
CA ALA A 29 -32.98 -43.26 2.20
C ALA A 29 -31.47 -43.13 2.33
N LYS A 30 -30.78 -43.11 1.19
CA LYS A 30 -29.37 -42.78 1.10
C LYS A 30 -29.22 -41.41 1.73
N ALA A 31 -28.74 -41.37 2.98
CA ALA A 31 -28.41 -40.12 3.64
C ALA A 31 -27.45 -39.38 2.71
N ALA A 32 -27.94 -38.30 2.10
CA ALA A 32 -27.09 -37.41 1.33
C ALA A 32 -26.15 -36.78 2.37
N THR A 33 -24.97 -37.34 2.50
CA THR A 33 -23.83 -36.68 3.13
C THR A 33 -23.57 -35.43 2.30
N SER A 34 -24.18 -34.31 2.68
CA SER A 34 -23.68 -33.01 2.27
C SER A 34 -22.29 -32.89 2.87
N THR A 35 -21.27 -33.25 2.09
CA THR A 35 -19.87 -33.05 2.46
C THR A 35 -19.62 -31.55 2.47
N THR A 36 -19.93 -30.89 3.59
CA THR A 36 -19.46 -29.53 3.85
C THR A 36 -17.95 -29.59 3.88
N ILE A 37 -17.31 -29.06 2.85
CA ILE A 37 -15.85 -28.91 2.76
C ILE A 37 -15.39 -28.14 4.00
N SER A 38 -14.35 -28.63 4.69
CA SER A 38 -13.80 -27.96 5.86
C SER A 38 -13.15 -26.62 5.48
N GLN A 39 -13.11 -25.67 6.42
CA GLN A 39 -12.44 -24.38 6.19
C GLN A 39 -10.95 -24.56 5.81
N ALA A 40 -10.29 -25.58 6.36
CA ALA A 40 -8.90 -25.92 6.02
C ALA A 40 -8.75 -26.35 4.55
N GLU A 41 -9.66 -27.18 4.04
CA GLU A 41 -9.67 -27.60 2.63
C GLU A 41 -9.98 -26.42 1.70
N VAL A 42 -10.89 -25.51 2.08
CA VAL A 42 -11.16 -24.27 1.33
C VAL A 42 -9.90 -23.41 1.23
N VAL A 43 -9.23 -23.15 2.37
CA VAL A 43 -7.98 -22.40 2.43
C VAL A 43 -6.90 -23.04 1.56
N GLN A 44 -6.73 -24.35 1.65
CA GLN A 44 -5.73 -25.08 0.89
C GLN A 44 -6.01 -25.01 -0.61
N HIS A 45 -7.26 -25.20 -1.03
CA HIS A 45 -7.67 -25.14 -2.43
C HIS A 45 -7.42 -23.74 -3.02
N ILE A 46 -7.91 -22.70 -2.34
CA ILE A 46 -7.75 -21.30 -2.78
C ILE A 46 -6.26 -20.94 -2.88
N SER A 47 -5.48 -21.26 -1.85
CA SER A 47 -4.05 -20.95 -1.82
C SER A 47 -3.32 -21.68 -2.95
N LYS A 48 -3.58 -22.98 -3.16
CA LYS A 48 -2.94 -23.76 -4.22
C LYS A 48 -3.23 -23.19 -5.61
N THR A 49 -4.49 -22.90 -5.92
CA THR A 49 -4.88 -22.33 -7.22
C THR A 49 -4.27 -20.95 -7.43
N PHE A 50 -4.28 -20.11 -6.40
CA PHE A 50 -3.67 -18.78 -6.45
C PHE A 50 -2.14 -18.84 -6.71
N GLU A 51 -1.42 -19.69 -5.98
CA GLU A 51 0.02 -19.90 -6.17
C GLU A 51 0.38 -20.42 -7.57
N GLN A 52 -0.46 -21.29 -8.14
CA GLN A 52 -0.30 -21.75 -9.52
C GLN A 52 -0.45 -20.61 -10.53
N LEU A 53 -1.40 -19.69 -10.31
CA LEU A 53 -1.56 -18.51 -11.16
C LEU A 53 -0.35 -17.57 -11.06
N LEU A 54 0.19 -17.33 -9.85
CA LEU A 54 1.34 -16.44 -9.67
C LEU A 54 2.61 -16.91 -10.41
N ARG A 55 2.81 -18.23 -10.50
CA ARG A 55 4.00 -18.85 -11.14
C ARG A 55 3.93 -18.88 -12.66
N GLN A 56 2.76 -18.68 -13.24
CA GLN A 56 2.58 -18.75 -14.70
C GLN A 56 2.87 -17.38 -15.35
N PRO A 57 3.72 -17.32 -16.40
CA PRO A 57 3.96 -16.09 -17.14
C PRO A 57 2.67 -15.46 -17.68
N GLY A 58 2.50 -14.16 -17.46
CA GLY A 58 1.33 -13.41 -17.95
C GLY A 58 0.01 -13.73 -17.23
N LYS A 59 0.04 -14.46 -16.11
CA LYS A 59 -1.16 -14.79 -15.31
C LYS A 59 -1.39 -13.90 -14.10
N LEU A 60 -0.58 -12.85 -13.92
CA LEU A 60 -0.74 -11.90 -12.83
C LEU A 60 -2.14 -11.23 -12.80
N PRO A 61 -2.76 -10.83 -13.95
CA PRO A 61 -4.14 -10.35 -13.95
C PRO A 61 -5.16 -11.36 -13.41
N GLN A 62 -4.99 -12.63 -13.76
CA GLN A 62 -5.85 -13.73 -13.32
C GLN A 62 -5.65 -14.00 -11.83
N ALA A 63 -4.40 -13.96 -11.34
CA ALA A 63 -4.11 -14.11 -9.92
C ALA A 63 -4.75 -12.99 -9.09
N PHE A 64 -4.66 -11.73 -9.55
CA PHE A 64 -5.30 -10.59 -8.88
C PHE A 64 -6.82 -10.77 -8.81
N THR A 65 -7.45 -11.08 -9.94
CA THR A 65 -8.91 -11.30 -10.04
C THR A 65 -9.36 -12.48 -9.18
N TYR A 66 -8.60 -13.57 -9.20
CA TYR A 66 -8.87 -14.76 -8.41
C TYR A 66 -8.82 -14.45 -6.92
N LEU A 67 -7.77 -13.76 -6.45
CA LEU A 67 -7.66 -13.38 -5.05
C LEU A 67 -8.82 -12.48 -4.63
N GLN A 68 -9.14 -11.45 -5.42
CA GLN A 68 -10.27 -10.54 -5.14
C GLN A 68 -11.60 -11.29 -4.97
N LYS A 69 -11.85 -12.32 -5.79
CA LYS A 69 -13.08 -13.12 -5.72
C LYS A 69 -13.13 -14.01 -4.47
N HIS A 70 -11.99 -14.48 -3.98
CA HIS A 70 -11.92 -15.55 -2.99
C HIS A 70 -11.41 -15.11 -1.60
N ILE A 71 -10.90 -13.88 -1.47
CA ILE A 71 -10.25 -13.40 -0.25
C ILE A 71 -11.16 -13.42 0.98
N GLN A 72 -12.46 -13.16 0.81
CA GLN A 72 -13.46 -13.19 1.90
C GLN A 72 -13.78 -14.61 2.39
N SER A 73 -13.38 -15.64 1.64
CA SER A 73 -13.64 -17.05 1.98
C SER A 73 -12.54 -17.67 2.84
N ILE A 74 -11.50 -16.92 3.19
CA ILE A 74 -10.34 -17.39 3.95
C ILE A 74 -10.08 -16.49 5.17
N PRO A 75 -9.46 -16.99 6.25
CA PRO A 75 -9.11 -16.17 7.41
C PRO A 75 -8.16 -15.02 7.03
N ALA A 76 -8.26 -13.91 7.77
CA ALA A 76 -7.47 -12.70 7.48
C ALA A 76 -5.95 -12.94 7.48
N SER A 77 -5.45 -13.85 8.33
CA SER A 77 -4.04 -14.24 8.33
C SER A 77 -3.61 -14.88 7.00
N GLN A 78 -4.44 -15.74 6.42
CA GLN A 78 -4.17 -16.36 5.13
C GLN A 78 -4.33 -15.35 3.99
N ALA A 79 -5.38 -14.53 4.03
CA ALA A 79 -5.58 -13.45 3.07
C ALA A 79 -4.35 -12.51 3.01
N THR A 80 -3.82 -12.13 4.18
CA THR A 80 -2.58 -11.35 4.29
C THR A 80 -1.42 -12.03 3.56
N ILE A 81 -1.20 -13.34 3.77
CA ILE A 81 -0.10 -14.06 3.11
C ILE A 81 -0.27 -14.02 1.58
N LEU A 82 -1.48 -14.28 1.07
CA LEU A 82 -1.74 -14.27 -0.37
C LEU A 82 -1.56 -12.88 -0.99
N VAL A 83 -1.96 -11.81 -0.28
CA VAL A 83 -1.74 -10.42 -0.71
C VAL A 83 -0.24 -10.08 -0.75
N LEU A 84 0.55 -10.52 0.24
CA LEU A 84 2.00 -10.32 0.23
C LEU A 84 2.69 -11.10 -0.90
N HIS A 85 2.21 -12.31 -1.21
CA HIS A 85 2.70 -13.09 -2.35
C HIS A 85 2.35 -12.43 -3.69
N LEU A 86 1.14 -11.86 -3.83
CA LEU A 86 0.75 -11.08 -4.99
C LEU A 86 1.71 -9.89 -5.22
N GLU A 87 1.98 -9.13 -4.15
CA GLU A 87 2.88 -7.99 -4.18
C GLU A 87 4.31 -8.40 -4.58
N ASN A 88 4.83 -9.47 -3.97
CA ASN A 88 6.16 -9.98 -4.28
C ASN A 88 6.26 -10.43 -5.74
N ALA A 89 5.27 -11.17 -6.24
CA ALA A 89 5.23 -11.61 -7.64
C ALA A 89 5.12 -10.41 -8.60
N GLN A 90 4.33 -9.40 -8.25
CA GLN A 90 4.21 -8.17 -9.05
C GLN A 90 5.52 -7.38 -9.09
N LYS A 91 6.24 -7.26 -7.97
CA LYS A 91 7.58 -6.67 -7.92
C LYS A 91 8.56 -7.45 -8.80
N GLN A 92 8.57 -8.77 -8.69
CA GLN A 92 9.46 -9.64 -9.47
C GLN A 92 9.19 -9.57 -10.99
N GLN A 93 7.94 -9.40 -11.40
CA GLN A 93 7.56 -9.35 -12.81
C GLN A 93 7.60 -7.93 -13.40
N LEU A 94 7.82 -6.88 -12.59
CA LEU A 94 7.74 -5.49 -13.04
C LEU A 94 8.64 -5.22 -14.26
N ASP A 95 9.88 -5.67 -14.22
CA ASP A 95 10.82 -5.50 -15.33
C ASP A 95 10.33 -6.17 -16.61
N SER A 96 9.75 -7.37 -16.52
CA SER A 96 9.18 -8.06 -17.68
C SER A 96 8.04 -7.27 -18.31
N TYR A 97 7.13 -6.70 -17.51
CA TYR A 97 6.09 -5.81 -18.02
C TYR A 97 6.68 -4.51 -18.59
N ALA A 98 7.71 -3.94 -17.97
CA ALA A 98 8.35 -2.73 -18.46
C ALA A 98 8.99 -2.95 -19.85
N GLN A 99 9.68 -4.08 -20.05
CA GLN A 99 10.29 -4.44 -21.33
C GLN A 99 9.26 -4.55 -22.47
N THR A 100 7.99 -4.86 -22.18
CA THR A 100 6.94 -4.87 -23.21
C THR A 100 6.50 -3.46 -23.65
N LEU A 101 6.75 -2.44 -22.83
CA LEU A 101 6.43 -1.05 -23.13
C LEU A 101 7.57 -0.34 -23.86
N TYR A 102 8.83 -0.75 -23.68
CA TYR A 102 10.01 -0.08 -24.22
C TYR A 102 10.24 -0.09 -25.73
N PRO A 103 9.71 -1.04 -26.55
CA PRO A 103 9.92 -0.97 -27.98
C PRO A 103 9.47 0.37 -28.56
N THR A 104 10.28 0.98 -29.43
CA THR A 104 10.03 2.32 -30.00
C THR A 104 8.65 2.41 -30.65
N SER A 105 8.19 1.33 -31.28
CA SER A 105 6.86 1.24 -31.90
C SER A 105 5.72 1.30 -30.88
N VAL A 106 5.93 0.82 -29.65
CA VAL A 106 4.97 0.92 -28.54
C VAL A 106 5.00 2.31 -27.93
N GLN A 107 6.20 2.82 -27.58
CA GLN A 107 6.39 4.17 -27.03
C GLN A 107 5.76 5.24 -27.93
N THR A 108 6.03 5.19 -29.23
CA THR A 108 5.48 6.14 -30.22
C THR A 108 3.95 6.11 -30.24
N LYS A 109 3.34 4.91 -30.22
CA LYS A 109 1.87 4.77 -30.25
C LYS A 109 1.22 5.25 -28.95
N ILE A 110 1.88 5.08 -27.81
CA ILE A 110 1.41 5.66 -26.54
C ILE A 110 1.49 7.18 -26.64
N ASN A 111 2.64 7.73 -27.05
CA ASN A 111 2.88 9.17 -27.15
C ASN A 111 1.85 9.89 -28.04
N GLN A 112 1.44 9.26 -29.15
CA GLN A 112 0.44 9.82 -30.09
C GLN A 112 -0.93 10.09 -29.46
N VAL A 113 -1.31 9.36 -28.42
CA VAL A 113 -2.64 9.46 -27.80
C VAL A 113 -2.61 9.84 -26.32
N TYR A 114 -1.42 9.95 -25.73
CA TYR A 114 -1.22 10.28 -24.32
C TYR A 114 -1.40 11.79 -24.07
N LYS A 115 -1.96 12.11 -22.90
CA LYS A 115 -2.03 13.44 -22.31
C LYS A 115 -1.41 13.37 -20.90
N PRO A 116 -0.74 14.43 -20.44
CA PRO A 116 -0.11 14.45 -19.12
C PRO A 116 -1.07 13.99 -18.02
N GLY A 117 -0.65 12.99 -17.24
CA GLY A 117 -1.42 12.42 -16.12
C GLY A 117 -2.36 11.26 -16.50
N ASP A 118 -2.39 10.83 -17.75
CA ASP A 118 -3.26 9.71 -18.15
C ASP A 118 -2.85 8.37 -17.53
N SER A 119 -3.86 7.61 -17.12
CA SER A 119 -3.74 6.20 -16.76
C SER A 119 -3.72 5.30 -18.00
N PHE A 120 -3.39 4.01 -17.82
CA PHE A 120 -3.60 3.00 -18.87
C PHE A 120 -5.01 3.03 -19.45
N THR A 121 -6.04 3.20 -18.61
CA THR A 121 -7.45 3.24 -19.07
C THR A 121 -7.71 4.37 -20.05
N ASN A 122 -7.12 5.55 -19.81
CA ASN A 122 -7.28 6.70 -20.71
C ASN A 122 -6.60 6.48 -22.05
N VAL A 123 -5.41 5.87 -22.06
CA VAL A 123 -4.68 5.55 -23.30
C VAL A 123 -5.40 4.46 -24.10
N ILE A 124 -5.89 3.40 -23.41
CA ILE A 124 -6.66 2.30 -24.01
C ILE A 124 -7.91 2.82 -24.72
N SER A 125 -8.62 3.79 -24.15
CA SER A 125 -9.87 4.30 -24.72
C SER A 125 -9.66 5.16 -25.99
N ARG A 126 -8.46 5.72 -26.18
CA ARG A 126 -8.16 6.63 -27.30
C ARG A 126 -7.35 5.99 -28.43
N THR A 127 -6.63 4.90 -28.18
CA THR A 127 -5.93 4.19 -29.25
C THR A 127 -6.90 3.34 -30.08
N ASN A 128 -6.58 3.11 -31.36
CA ASN A 128 -7.27 2.13 -32.21
C ASN A 128 -6.42 0.87 -32.48
N ASP A 129 -5.18 0.83 -31.99
CA ASP A 129 -4.28 -0.31 -32.20
C ASP A 129 -4.64 -1.47 -31.26
N ALA A 130 -5.11 -2.58 -31.82
CA ALA A 130 -5.54 -3.74 -31.06
C ALA A 130 -4.42 -4.40 -30.23
N LYS A 131 -3.18 -4.39 -30.72
CA LYS A 131 -2.02 -4.96 -30.00
C LYS A 131 -1.67 -4.07 -28.81
N LEU A 132 -1.66 -2.75 -28.99
CA LEU A 132 -1.44 -1.78 -27.91
C LEU A 132 -2.57 -1.87 -26.87
N LYS A 133 -3.85 -1.93 -27.28
CA LYS A 133 -4.96 -2.13 -26.33
C LYS A 133 -4.77 -3.36 -25.47
N LYS A 134 -4.45 -4.50 -26.09
CA LYS A 134 -4.20 -5.76 -25.37
C LYS A 134 -3.04 -5.63 -24.39
N LEU A 135 -1.93 -5.04 -24.83
CA LEU A 135 -0.75 -4.80 -24.00
C LEU A 135 -1.06 -3.96 -22.77
N LEU A 136 -1.63 -2.77 -22.96
CA LEU A 136 -1.94 -1.84 -21.86
C LEU A 136 -3.01 -2.41 -20.93
N THR A 137 -3.97 -3.17 -21.48
CA THR A 137 -4.98 -3.89 -20.69
C THR A 137 -4.32 -4.93 -19.78
N GLN A 138 -3.40 -5.74 -20.32
CA GLN A 138 -2.64 -6.72 -19.54
C GLN A 138 -1.85 -6.05 -18.41
N SER A 139 -1.11 -4.96 -18.70
CA SER A 139 -0.35 -4.23 -17.67
C SER A 139 -1.26 -3.61 -16.60
N ARG A 140 -2.37 -2.98 -17.02
CA ARG A 140 -3.37 -2.43 -16.10
C ARG A 140 -3.92 -3.52 -15.19
N ASP A 141 -4.37 -4.64 -15.76
CA ASP A 141 -5.07 -5.69 -15.02
C ASP A 141 -4.12 -6.51 -14.15
N ALA A 142 -2.83 -6.53 -14.48
CA ALA A 142 -1.73 -7.02 -13.64
C ALA A 142 -1.42 -6.12 -12.44
N GLY A 143 -2.15 -5.00 -12.28
CA GLY A 143 -2.07 -4.12 -11.13
C GLY A 143 -1.04 -2.99 -11.27
N TYR A 144 -0.55 -2.72 -12.48
CA TYR A 144 0.35 -1.58 -12.73
C TYR A 144 -0.44 -0.34 -13.13
N LYS A 145 0.21 0.83 -13.00
CA LYS A 145 -0.21 2.09 -13.61
C LYS A 145 0.87 2.62 -14.54
N LEU A 146 0.45 3.46 -15.48
CA LEU A 146 1.32 4.10 -16.45
C LEU A 146 1.97 5.33 -15.82
N GLU A 147 3.28 5.45 -15.96
CA GLU A 147 4.06 6.62 -15.59
C GLU A 147 4.92 7.10 -16.75
N THR A 148 5.39 8.34 -16.65
CA THR A 148 6.35 8.89 -17.61
C THR A 148 7.38 9.82 -16.97
N ALA A 149 8.62 9.65 -17.40
CA ALA A 149 9.77 10.50 -17.10
C ALA A 149 10.62 10.59 -18.37
N GLU A 150 11.17 11.78 -18.64
CA GLU A 150 12.08 12.04 -19.77
C GLU A 150 11.53 11.55 -21.15
N GLY A 151 10.21 11.60 -21.34
CA GLY A 151 9.56 11.17 -22.59
C GLY A 151 9.39 9.64 -22.75
N MET A 152 9.81 8.86 -21.75
CA MET A 152 9.63 7.40 -21.73
C MET A 152 8.42 7.02 -20.89
N PHE A 153 7.66 6.04 -21.36
CA PHE A 153 6.52 5.43 -20.66
C PHE A 153 6.90 4.10 -20.03
N TYR A 154 6.58 3.92 -18.75
CA TYR A 154 6.90 2.70 -18.02
C TYR A 154 5.81 2.36 -16.99
N PRO A 155 5.68 1.09 -16.61
CA PRO A 155 4.75 0.70 -15.56
C PRO A 155 5.38 0.95 -14.19
N VAL A 156 4.55 1.29 -13.22
CA VAL A 156 4.87 1.17 -11.79
C VAL A 156 3.73 0.46 -11.08
N ILE A 157 3.97 -0.09 -9.90
CA ILE A 157 2.92 -0.74 -9.12
C ILE A 157 1.85 0.28 -8.73
N ASN A 158 0.58 -0.06 -8.95
CA ASN A 158 -0.55 0.71 -8.50
C ASN A 158 -1.05 0.19 -7.14
N TYR A 159 -0.48 0.69 -6.04
CA TYR A 159 -0.88 0.23 -4.71
C TYR A 159 -2.32 0.63 -4.34
N GLU A 160 -2.93 1.62 -5.02
CA GLU A 160 -4.35 1.95 -4.83
C GLU A 160 -5.24 0.73 -5.12
N LYS A 161 -4.85 -0.12 -6.08
CA LYS A 161 -5.60 -1.35 -6.39
C LYS A 161 -5.62 -2.34 -5.23
N TYR A 162 -4.61 -2.35 -4.36
CA TYR A 162 -4.54 -3.27 -3.23
C TYR A 162 -5.53 -2.91 -2.12
N LYS A 163 -6.07 -1.69 -2.10
CA LYS A 163 -7.08 -1.29 -1.10
C LYS A 163 -8.35 -2.13 -1.16
N VAL A 164 -8.64 -2.78 -2.29
CA VAL A 164 -9.76 -3.72 -2.41
C VAL A 164 -9.67 -4.89 -1.42
N PHE A 165 -8.46 -5.25 -0.99
CA PHE A 165 -8.21 -6.30 -0.01
C PHE A 165 -8.25 -5.81 1.44
N GLY A 166 -8.34 -4.49 1.66
CA GLY A 166 -8.05 -3.87 2.95
C GLY A 166 -8.86 -4.46 4.10
N ASN A 167 -10.16 -4.70 3.91
CA ASN A 167 -11.05 -5.24 4.94
C ASN A 167 -10.77 -6.70 5.31
N ASP A 168 -10.07 -7.43 4.44
CA ASP A 168 -9.89 -8.88 4.54
C ASP A 168 -8.50 -9.27 5.06
N ILE A 169 -7.61 -8.30 5.25
CA ILE A 169 -6.22 -8.50 5.70
C ILE A 169 -5.98 -7.91 7.09
N THR A 170 -4.84 -8.29 7.67
CA THR A 170 -4.35 -7.77 8.96
C THR A 170 -4.12 -6.25 8.92
N ALA A 171 -4.32 -5.60 10.06
CA ALA A 171 -4.29 -4.14 10.18
C ALA A 171 -2.91 -3.54 9.80
N ASP A 172 -1.82 -4.26 10.08
CA ASP A 172 -0.48 -3.85 9.70
C ASP A 172 -0.35 -3.80 8.18
N ILE A 173 -0.72 -4.87 7.45
CA ILE A 173 -0.58 -4.87 5.99
C ILE A 173 -1.56 -3.90 5.32
N ARG A 174 -2.74 -3.67 5.90
CA ARG A 174 -3.63 -2.58 5.47
C ARG A 174 -2.96 -1.21 5.58
N SER A 175 -2.38 -0.90 6.75
CA SER A 175 -1.69 0.37 6.97
C SER A 175 -0.46 0.53 6.06
N TYR A 176 0.27 -0.55 5.80
CA TYR A 176 1.35 -0.57 4.81
C TYR A 176 0.85 -0.25 3.40
N ILE A 177 -0.24 -0.86 2.96
CA ILE A 177 -0.85 -0.59 1.66
C ILE A 177 -1.29 0.88 1.54
N ASP A 178 -1.84 1.48 2.59
CA ASP A 178 -2.23 2.90 2.57
C ASP A 178 -1.02 3.83 2.41
N ILE A 179 0.10 3.53 3.08
CA ILE A 179 1.37 4.25 2.88
C ILE A 179 1.82 4.09 1.43
N MET A 180 1.92 2.87 0.93
CA MET A 180 2.41 2.61 -0.44
C MET A 180 1.46 3.13 -1.53
N ALA A 181 0.16 3.19 -1.27
CA ALA A 181 -0.83 3.82 -2.15
C ALA A 181 -0.58 5.33 -2.25
N THR A 182 -0.24 5.98 -1.14
CA THR A 182 0.19 7.39 -1.14
C THR A 182 1.48 7.57 -1.93
N GLU A 183 2.47 6.70 -1.72
CA GLU A 183 3.77 6.80 -2.42
C GLU A 183 3.66 6.56 -3.92
N SER A 184 2.95 5.51 -4.32
CA SER A 184 2.74 5.23 -5.73
C SER A 184 1.83 6.28 -6.36
N GLY A 185 0.74 6.68 -5.72
CA GLY A 185 -0.25 7.63 -6.25
C GLY A 185 0.34 9.01 -6.52
N GLN A 186 1.19 9.50 -5.62
CA GLN A 186 1.90 10.77 -5.78
C GLN A 186 3.34 10.61 -5.28
N PRO A 187 4.31 10.33 -6.17
CA PRO A 187 5.72 10.21 -5.79
C PRO A 187 6.22 11.47 -5.09
N ALA A 188 6.98 11.31 -4.00
CA ALA A 188 7.55 12.45 -3.28
C ALA A 188 8.65 13.16 -4.09
N THR A 189 9.32 12.44 -4.98
CA THR A 189 10.39 12.95 -5.82
C THR A 189 10.16 12.64 -7.29
N LYS A 190 10.63 13.55 -8.15
CA LYS A 190 10.70 13.37 -9.61
C LYS A 190 11.94 14.11 -10.10
N ASP A 191 12.74 13.47 -10.96
CA ASP A 191 14.00 14.02 -11.47
C ASP A 191 14.90 14.56 -10.33
N ALA A 192 15.03 13.77 -9.25
CA ALA A 192 15.73 14.13 -8.00
C ALA A 192 15.28 15.43 -7.30
N ALA A 193 14.17 16.04 -7.73
CA ALA A 193 13.53 17.19 -7.09
C ALA A 193 12.41 16.73 -6.16
N LEU A 194 12.17 17.49 -5.09
CA LEU A 194 11.02 17.27 -4.22
C LEU A 194 9.76 17.72 -4.96
N HIS A 195 8.87 16.77 -5.26
CA HIS A 195 7.66 17.00 -6.04
C HIS A 195 6.41 17.28 -5.18
N ILE A 196 6.52 17.06 -3.86
CA ILE A 196 5.44 17.31 -2.89
C ILE A 196 5.74 18.50 -1.99
N GLY A 197 4.71 19.06 -1.36
CA GLY A 197 4.87 20.13 -0.38
C GLY A 197 5.48 19.65 0.94
N TYR A 198 6.19 20.54 1.64
CA TYR A 198 6.85 20.22 2.92
C TYR A 198 5.92 19.76 4.06
N GLN A 199 4.68 20.26 4.09
CA GLN A 199 3.66 19.74 5.02
C GLN A 199 3.28 18.30 4.71
N GLN A 200 3.22 17.95 3.42
CA GLN A 200 2.91 16.59 2.99
C GLN A 200 4.09 15.65 3.27
N LEU A 201 5.33 16.09 3.02
CA LEU A 201 6.53 15.34 3.39
C LEU A 201 6.51 14.98 4.88
N ALA A 202 6.29 15.98 5.74
CA ALA A 202 6.18 15.78 7.18
C ALA A 202 5.04 14.83 7.58
N GLY A 203 3.88 14.95 6.92
CA GLY A 203 2.75 14.03 7.13
C GLY A 203 3.09 12.58 6.78
N ARG A 204 3.87 12.36 5.70
CA ARG A 204 4.34 11.02 5.33
C ARG A 204 5.32 10.46 6.36
N VAL A 205 6.28 11.25 6.83
CA VAL A 205 7.21 10.83 7.90
C VAL A 205 6.45 10.42 9.16
N LEU A 206 5.45 11.21 9.57
CA LEU A 206 4.60 10.89 10.72
C LEU A 206 3.80 9.58 10.54
N ALA A 207 3.22 9.37 9.36
CA ALA A 207 2.49 8.13 9.07
C ALA A 207 3.43 6.90 9.15
N GLN A 208 4.64 7.05 8.63
CA GLN A 208 5.66 5.99 8.66
C GLN A 208 6.18 5.74 10.08
N GLU A 209 6.43 6.79 10.88
CA GLU A 209 6.81 6.68 12.30
C GLU A 209 5.72 5.98 13.12
N SER A 210 4.45 6.33 12.87
CA SER A 210 3.30 5.67 13.50
C SER A 210 3.25 4.18 13.16
N PHE A 211 3.43 3.82 11.88
CA PHE A 211 3.46 2.43 11.44
C PHE A 211 4.57 1.64 12.16
N ILE A 212 5.79 2.17 12.18
CA ILE A 212 6.95 1.49 12.78
C ILE A 212 6.73 1.26 14.27
N THR A 213 6.11 2.23 14.96
CA THR A 213 5.81 2.15 16.39
C THR A 213 4.66 1.17 16.68
N GLN A 214 3.61 1.20 15.88
CA GLN A 214 2.41 0.38 16.09
C GLN A 214 2.63 -1.07 15.67
N TYR A 215 3.44 -1.31 14.64
CA TYR A 215 3.67 -2.62 14.06
C TYR A 215 5.17 -2.94 13.98
N PRO A 216 5.88 -3.04 15.11
CA PRO A 216 7.33 -3.28 15.11
C PRO A 216 7.73 -4.66 14.59
N HIS A 217 6.79 -5.61 14.56
CA HIS A 217 7.00 -7.00 14.11
C HIS A 217 6.30 -7.32 12.79
N SER A 218 5.77 -6.32 12.07
CA SER A 218 5.20 -6.55 10.75
C SER A 218 6.29 -7.02 9.78
N ASN A 219 5.91 -7.86 8.82
CA ASN A 219 6.79 -8.23 7.71
C ASN A 219 7.22 -7.01 6.86
N ARG A 220 6.54 -5.85 7.02
CA ARG A 220 6.81 -4.62 6.26
C ARG A 220 7.49 -3.51 7.06
N THR A 221 7.80 -3.72 8.34
CA THR A 221 8.45 -2.71 9.20
C THR A 221 9.76 -2.22 8.65
N GLN A 222 10.63 -3.11 8.17
CA GLN A 222 11.93 -2.70 7.63
C GLN A 222 11.81 -1.87 6.33
N ALA A 223 10.83 -2.20 5.48
CA ALA A 223 10.55 -1.43 4.27
C ALA A 223 10.04 -0.02 4.60
N VAL A 224 9.09 0.09 5.53
CA VAL A 224 8.57 1.38 5.99
C VAL A 224 9.64 2.19 6.73
N LYS A 225 10.52 1.54 7.51
CA LYS A 225 11.66 2.19 8.15
C LYS A 225 12.63 2.80 7.13
N SER A 226 12.93 2.08 6.06
CA SER A 226 13.82 2.59 5.00
C SER A 226 13.20 3.83 4.31
N LEU A 227 11.88 3.81 4.09
CA LEU A 227 11.15 4.96 3.56
C LEU A 227 11.11 6.14 4.55
N HIS A 228 10.88 5.85 5.83
CA HIS A 228 10.95 6.82 6.93
C HIS A 228 12.30 7.51 6.97
N ASP A 229 13.39 6.74 6.98
CA ASP A 229 14.75 7.28 7.10
C ASP A 229 15.08 8.16 5.88
N LEU A 230 14.62 7.79 4.68
CA LEU A 230 14.73 8.61 3.48
C LEU A 230 13.99 9.95 3.61
N TYR A 231 12.74 9.95 4.08
CA TYR A 231 11.93 11.17 4.16
C TYR A 231 12.27 12.03 5.37
N PHE A 232 12.77 11.39 6.42
CA PHE A 232 13.44 12.03 7.52
C PHE A 232 14.65 12.80 7.00
N PHE A 233 15.53 12.17 6.21
CA PHE A 233 16.65 12.85 5.57
C PHE A 233 16.20 14.01 4.67
N TYR A 234 15.21 13.80 3.80
CA TYR A 234 14.66 14.86 2.95
C TYR A 234 14.08 16.03 3.75
N THR A 235 13.56 15.78 4.96
CA THR A 235 13.06 16.87 5.82
C THR A 235 14.17 17.88 6.11
N PHE A 236 15.37 17.39 6.43
CA PHE A 236 16.46 18.21 6.99
C PHE A 236 17.53 18.60 5.97
N TYR A 237 17.64 17.89 4.86
CA TYR A 237 18.60 18.17 3.80
C TYR A 237 17.94 18.58 2.47
N GLY A 238 16.66 18.25 2.26
CA GLY A 238 16.01 18.34 0.96
C GLY A 238 16.45 17.21 0.03
N THR A 239 16.25 17.40 -1.26
CA THR A 239 16.70 16.48 -2.32
C THR A 239 17.77 17.15 -3.17
N ASN A 240 18.46 16.40 -4.04
CA ASN A 240 19.54 16.94 -4.86
C ASN A 240 19.13 18.17 -5.69
N ASN A 241 17.96 18.10 -6.35
CA ASN A 241 17.44 19.20 -7.17
C ASN A 241 16.46 20.11 -6.41
N THR A 242 16.30 19.89 -5.10
CA THR A 242 15.53 20.77 -4.22
C THR A 242 16.16 20.76 -2.83
N PRO A 243 17.41 21.25 -2.70
CA PRO A 243 18.10 21.26 -1.42
C PRO A 243 17.33 22.15 -0.43
N LEU A 244 17.34 21.79 0.85
CA LEU A 244 16.58 22.55 1.85
C LEU A 244 17.10 23.98 2.00
N PHE A 245 18.42 24.14 1.86
CA PHE A 245 19.09 25.41 1.89
C PHE A 245 19.38 25.87 0.46
N ASP A 246 19.18 27.15 0.23
CA ASP A 246 19.56 27.83 -0.99
C ASP A 246 21.09 27.95 -1.06
N ASP A 247 21.68 27.57 -2.19
CA ASP A 247 23.13 27.43 -2.31
C ASP A 247 23.86 28.78 -2.29
N ASP A 248 23.23 29.84 -2.80
CA ASP A 248 23.82 31.18 -2.85
C ASP A 248 23.75 31.89 -1.49
N THR A 249 22.58 31.81 -0.84
CA THR A 249 22.33 32.56 0.40
C THR A 249 22.62 31.75 1.66
N GLY A 250 22.72 30.42 1.54
CA GLY A 250 22.80 29.47 2.65
C GLY A 250 21.54 29.42 3.51
N LYS A 251 20.45 30.07 3.10
CA LYS A 251 19.21 30.17 3.88
C LYS A 251 18.26 29.02 3.59
N ILE A 252 17.49 28.58 4.58
CA ILE A 252 16.37 27.65 4.36
C ILE A 252 15.39 28.27 3.34
N ARG A 253 14.90 27.45 2.40
CA ARG A 253 13.93 27.91 1.42
C ARG A 253 12.65 28.44 2.10
N PRO A 254 12.09 29.60 1.70
CA PRO A 254 10.94 30.21 2.39
C PRO A 254 9.70 29.31 2.48
N ASN A 255 9.43 28.53 1.43
CA ASN A 255 8.32 27.57 1.40
C ASN A 255 8.54 26.41 2.39
N ALA A 256 9.79 25.95 2.56
CA ALA A 256 10.16 24.95 3.56
C ALA A 256 9.96 25.47 4.98
N LYS A 257 10.51 26.66 5.28
CA LYS A 257 10.34 27.32 6.58
C LYS A 257 8.86 27.46 6.94
N LYS A 258 8.05 28.04 6.04
CA LYS A 258 6.60 28.19 6.25
C LYS A 258 5.90 26.84 6.47
N GLY A 259 6.23 25.83 5.65
CA GLY A 259 5.64 24.49 5.77
C GLY A 259 5.94 23.84 7.12
N TYR A 260 7.19 23.85 7.55
CA TYR A 260 7.60 23.23 8.81
C TYR A 260 7.13 24.01 10.04
N GLN A 261 7.06 25.34 10.00
CA GLN A 261 6.47 26.14 11.07
C GLN A 261 5.00 25.73 11.30
N LEU A 262 4.22 25.53 10.23
CA LEU A 262 2.84 25.06 10.33
C LEU A 262 2.75 23.64 10.91
N VAL A 263 3.67 22.74 10.51
CA VAL A 263 3.73 21.38 11.07
C VAL A 263 4.02 21.43 12.58
N VAL A 264 5.03 22.18 13.01
CA VAL A 264 5.38 22.34 14.43
C VAL A 264 4.22 22.99 15.20
N GLN A 265 3.56 24.00 14.64
CA GLN A 265 2.41 24.65 15.27
C GLN A 265 1.22 23.71 15.48
N ARG A 266 0.92 22.85 14.51
CA ARG A 266 -0.20 21.88 14.61
C ARG A 266 0.12 20.71 15.54
N ASN A 267 1.40 20.47 15.83
CA ASN A 267 1.88 19.34 16.61
C ASN A 267 2.65 19.78 17.88
N ARG A 268 2.26 20.92 18.49
CA ARG A 268 2.99 21.55 19.61
C ARG A 268 3.30 20.61 20.77
N ASP A 269 2.34 19.74 21.09
CA ASP A 269 2.39 18.81 22.23
C ASP A 269 2.70 17.37 21.81
N SER A 270 3.08 17.16 20.54
CA SER A 270 3.37 15.83 20.02
C SER A 270 4.62 15.24 20.65
N LYS A 271 4.53 13.95 21.02
CA LYS A 271 5.64 13.13 21.51
C LYS A 271 6.41 12.41 20.41
N SER A 272 6.03 12.62 19.14
CA SER A 272 6.75 12.11 17.96
C SER A 272 8.22 12.52 18.02
N THR A 273 9.12 11.56 17.79
CA THR A 273 10.57 11.84 17.75
C THR A 273 10.88 12.76 16.58
N TYR A 274 10.22 12.53 15.44
CA TYR A 274 10.31 13.40 14.28
C TYR A 274 9.92 14.84 14.59
N ILE A 275 8.76 15.07 15.23
CA ILE A 275 8.29 16.43 15.55
C ILE A 275 9.20 17.12 16.56
N GLN A 276 9.68 16.42 17.58
CA GLN A 276 10.62 17.01 18.55
C GLN A 276 11.91 17.45 17.87
N LYS A 277 12.45 16.65 16.94
CA LYS A 277 13.63 17.02 16.16
C LYS A 277 13.36 18.17 15.20
N LEU A 278 12.22 18.17 14.51
CA LEU A 278 11.81 19.27 13.64
C LEU A 278 11.67 20.58 14.43
N LYS A 279 11.03 20.54 15.60
CA LYS A 279 10.91 21.70 16.50
C LYS A 279 12.28 22.23 16.93
N ALA A 280 13.18 21.35 17.37
CA ALA A 280 14.55 21.74 17.75
C ALA A 280 15.33 22.35 16.58
N PHE A 281 15.20 21.79 15.39
CA PHE A 281 15.81 22.31 14.17
C PHE A 281 15.27 23.70 13.79
N MET A 282 13.95 23.89 13.81
CA MET A 282 13.34 25.19 13.50
C MET A 282 13.75 26.27 14.51
N THR A 283 13.79 25.96 15.81
CA THR A 283 14.31 26.88 16.83
C THR A 283 15.76 27.25 16.56
N LEU A 284 16.60 26.28 16.19
CA LEU A 284 18.01 26.51 15.89
C LEU A 284 18.18 27.41 14.66
N LEU A 285 17.36 27.23 13.62
CA LEU A 285 17.35 28.08 12.43
C LEU A 285 16.95 29.52 12.76
N ASP A 286 15.91 29.72 13.57
CA ASP A 286 15.48 31.06 13.98
C ASP A 286 16.59 31.80 14.75
N GLN A 287 17.37 31.10 15.59
CA GLN A 287 18.53 31.64 16.30
C GLN A 287 19.73 31.95 15.39
N ASN A 288 19.80 31.31 14.21
CA ASN A 288 20.91 31.42 13.26
C ASN A 288 20.55 32.24 12.01
N GLY A 289 19.50 33.06 12.10
CA GLY A 289 19.07 33.93 10.98
C GLY A 289 18.69 33.16 9.73
N ASP A 290 18.10 31.97 9.90
CA ASP A 290 17.67 31.04 8.85
C ASP A 290 18.79 30.42 8.01
N LYS A 291 20.06 30.59 8.42
CA LYS A 291 21.22 30.13 7.65
C LYS A 291 21.75 28.80 8.12
N ARG A 292 22.32 28.02 7.20
CA ARG A 292 23.14 26.83 7.48
C ARG A 292 24.51 27.21 8.02
N THR A 293 24.56 27.76 9.23
CA THR A 293 25.81 28.09 9.92
C THR A 293 26.60 26.83 10.30
N PRO A 294 27.86 26.94 10.76
CA PRO A 294 28.60 25.81 11.32
C PRO A 294 27.85 25.11 12.47
N GLN A 295 27.13 25.87 13.30
CA GLN A 295 26.29 25.32 14.39
C GLN A 295 25.13 24.47 13.84
N VAL A 296 24.41 24.97 12.83
CA VAL A 296 23.33 24.22 12.17
C VAL A 296 23.87 22.96 11.49
N SER A 297 25.01 23.07 10.80
CA SER A 297 25.65 21.92 10.15
C SER A 297 26.12 20.85 11.15
N ALA A 298 26.69 21.25 12.28
CA ALA A 298 27.07 20.32 13.35
C ALA A 298 25.85 19.64 13.97
N TRP A 299 24.75 20.38 14.16
CA TRP A 299 23.50 19.80 14.65
C TRP A 299 22.94 18.77 13.67
N LEU A 300 22.90 19.09 12.38
CA LEU A 300 22.44 18.19 11.32
C LEU A 300 23.27 16.89 11.33
N LYS A 301 24.61 17.00 11.25
CA LYS A 301 25.52 15.83 11.27
C LYS A 301 25.33 14.94 12.50
N LYS A 302 25.01 15.52 13.66
CA LYS A 302 24.78 14.78 14.90
C LYS A 302 23.39 14.12 14.96
N ASN A 303 22.36 14.75 14.42
CA ASN A 303 20.97 14.40 14.67
C ASN A 303 20.24 13.74 13.50
N VAL A 304 20.80 13.88 12.30
CA VAL A 304 20.26 13.38 11.03
C VAL A 304 21.38 12.61 10.35
N PRO A 305 21.33 11.27 10.34
CA PRO A 305 22.32 10.47 9.63
C PRO A 305 22.36 10.88 8.16
N ALA A 306 23.56 10.93 7.57
CA ALA A 306 23.67 10.95 6.12
C ALA A 306 23.22 9.57 5.60
N ASN A 307 22.37 9.56 4.57
CA ASN A 307 22.04 8.34 3.84
C ASN A 307 23.20 7.90 2.95
#